data_AF-A0A6I5P255-F1
#
_entry.id   AF-A0A6I5P255-F1
#
_cell.length_a   1.000
_cell.length_b   1.000
_cell.length_c   1.000
_cell.angle_alpha   90.00
_cell.angle_beta   90.00
_cell.angle_gamma   90.00
#
_symmetry.space_group_name_H-M   'P 1'
#
loop_
_entity.id
_entity.type
_entity.pdbx_description
1 polymer ?
#
loop_
_entity_poly.entity_id
_entity_poly.type
_entity_poly.pdbx_seq_one_letter_code
_entity_poly.pdbx_strand_id
1 'polypeptide(L)'
;MPIVGLLSKFDQCVLNMALIHLCNTESHVGQEMRRQYNAWKQDGDDPVHNPWLDIHQFTIYIPHPDQDYEDITLTDGLTLGYNVEVEPVKDPSGLIYDIPQGGHFVAVMKQKQMDGEFAIAATGIFVRSLAVLGLDVVVDLTLGETQPIVVRHPIIRDYPQDWEAKLRSFLQKEISDEALPRLVGYVDRSLNRDYRSPRWSEVYQAGDGFLL
;
A
#
# COMPACT_ATOMS: atom_id res chain seq x y z
N MET A 1 -10.06 14.22 10.16
CA MET A 1 -10.81 15.01 9.15
C MET A 1 -10.96 14.16 7.90
N PRO A 2 -12.16 14.06 7.30
CA PRO A 2 -12.28 13.43 5.99
C PRO A 2 -11.52 14.29 4.96
N ILE A 3 -10.70 13.65 4.13
CA ILE A 3 -9.91 14.26 3.05
C ILE A 3 -10.88 14.58 1.90
N VAL A 4 -11.73 15.59 2.09
CA VAL A 4 -12.71 16.01 1.07
C VAL A 4 -11.99 16.97 0.12
N GLY A 5 -11.48 16.45 -1.00
CA GLY A 5 -11.06 17.30 -2.13
C GLY A 5 -10.08 16.67 -3.12
N LEU A 6 -9.15 15.83 -2.67
CA LEU A 6 -8.02 15.39 -3.51
C LEU A 6 -8.20 13.99 -4.12
N LEU A 7 -8.83 13.08 -3.37
CA LEU A 7 -9.10 11.71 -3.79
C LEU A 7 -10.60 11.48 -3.82
N SER A 8 -11.08 10.80 -4.87
CA SER A 8 -12.47 10.36 -4.91
C SER A 8 -12.71 9.27 -3.86
N LYS A 9 -13.98 9.04 -3.50
CA LYS A 9 -14.35 7.88 -2.66
C LYS A 9 -13.83 6.57 -3.26
N PHE A 10 -13.94 6.42 -4.57
CA PHE A 10 -13.45 5.25 -5.28
C PHE A 10 -11.93 5.11 -5.11
N ASP A 11 -11.16 6.18 -5.33
CA ASP A 11 -9.70 6.18 -5.17
C ASP A 11 -9.31 5.74 -3.74
N GLN A 12 -9.98 6.30 -2.73
CA GLN A 12 -9.75 5.95 -1.34
C GLN A 12 -10.05 4.47 -1.06
N CYS A 13 -11.12 3.92 -1.66
CA CYS A 13 -11.47 2.51 -1.50
C CYS A 13 -10.44 1.59 -2.17
N VAL A 14 -9.94 1.96 -3.35
CA VAL A 14 -8.85 1.21 -4.02
C VAL A 14 -7.58 1.23 -3.17
N LEU A 15 -7.18 2.38 -2.63
CA LEU A 15 -6.02 2.48 -1.74
C LEU A 15 -6.20 1.66 -0.46
N ASN A 16 -7.40 1.66 0.12
CA ASN A 16 -7.74 0.86 1.29
C ASN A 16 -7.62 -0.65 0.99
N MET A 17 -8.15 -1.10 -0.16
CA MET A 17 -8.01 -2.49 -0.59
C MET A 17 -6.56 -2.88 -0.86
N ALA A 18 -5.80 -2.01 -1.51
CA ALA A 18 -4.37 -2.24 -1.71
C ALA A 18 -3.65 -2.42 -0.35
N LEU A 19 -3.89 -1.52 0.60
CA LEU A 19 -3.29 -1.59 1.94
C LEU A 19 -3.67 -2.86 2.71
N ILE A 20 -4.92 -3.35 2.55
CA ILE A 20 -5.36 -4.65 3.08
C ILE A 20 -4.50 -5.79 2.56
N HIS A 21 -4.23 -5.80 1.25
CA HIS A 21 -3.44 -6.86 0.63
C HIS A 21 -1.95 -6.75 0.97
N LEU A 22 -1.41 -5.53 1.00
CA LEU A 22 -0.03 -5.26 1.39
C LEU A 22 0.27 -5.72 2.83
N CYS A 23 -0.67 -5.55 3.76
CA CYS A 23 -0.48 -5.95 5.15
C CYS A 23 -0.61 -7.46 5.40
N ASN A 24 -1.26 -8.18 4.50
CA ASN A 24 -1.57 -9.60 4.66
C ASN A 24 -0.57 -10.46 3.89
N THR A 25 0.35 -11.12 4.60
CA THR A 25 1.39 -11.95 3.97
C THR A 25 0.81 -13.12 3.17
N GLU A 26 -0.40 -13.56 3.52
CA GLU A 26 -1.11 -14.64 2.83
C GLU A 26 -2.02 -14.12 1.70
N SER A 27 -1.99 -12.82 1.38
CA SER A 27 -2.70 -12.28 0.21
C SER A 27 -2.01 -12.68 -1.10
N HIS A 28 -2.68 -12.46 -2.23
CA HIS A 28 -2.05 -12.60 -3.55
C HIS A 28 -0.75 -11.77 -3.63
N VAL A 29 -0.81 -10.51 -3.21
CA VAL A 29 0.33 -9.58 -3.23
C VAL A 29 1.45 -10.04 -2.29
N GLY A 30 1.12 -10.52 -1.09
CA GLY A 30 2.11 -11.03 -0.13
C GLY A 30 2.82 -12.30 -0.63
N GLN A 31 2.08 -13.20 -1.27
CA GLN A 31 2.64 -14.40 -1.90
C GLN A 31 3.50 -14.04 -3.12
N GLU A 32 3.04 -13.09 -3.93
CA GLU A 32 3.79 -12.59 -5.09
C GLU A 32 5.11 -11.94 -4.69
N MET A 33 5.09 -11.08 -3.67
CA MET A 33 6.30 -10.47 -3.11
C MET A 33 7.32 -11.54 -2.70
N ARG A 34 6.88 -12.57 -1.96
CA ARG A 34 7.75 -13.68 -1.54
C ARG A 34 8.31 -14.43 -2.74
N ARG A 35 7.51 -14.67 -3.78
CA ARG A 35 7.93 -15.35 -5.00
C ARG A 35 9.03 -14.56 -5.72
N GLN A 36 8.79 -13.28 -5.97
CA GLN A 36 9.73 -12.37 -6.66
C GLN A 36 11.03 -12.22 -5.87
N TYR A 37 10.92 -12.06 -4.54
CA TYR A 37 12.08 -11.99 -3.65
C TYR A 37 12.96 -13.25 -3.72
N ASN A 38 12.34 -14.43 -3.62
CA ASN A 38 13.06 -15.69 -3.66
C ASN A 38 13.76 -15.90 -5.01
N ALA A 39 13.11 -15.54 -6.12
CA ALA A 39 13.73 -15.60 -7.45
C ALA A 39 14.95 -14.67 -7.53
N TRP A 40 14.82 -13.43 -7.05
CA TRP A 40 15.94 -12.47 -7.03
C TRP A 40 17.13 -12.96 -6.19
N LYS A 41 16.90 -13.52 -4.99
CA LYS A 41 17.98 -14.02 -4.13
C LYS A 41 18.65 -15.28 -4.70
N GLN A 42 17.89 -16.16 -5.35
CA GLN A 42 18.44 -17.34 -6.03
C GLN A 42 19.39 -16.96 -7.17
N ASP A 43 19.08 -15.89 -7.91
CA ASP A 43 19.95 -15.40 -8.99
C ASP A 43 21.26 -14.78 -8.47
N GLY A 44 21.29 -14.34 -7.20
CA GLY A 44 22.43 -13.63 -6.58
C GLY A 44 23.32 -14.48 -5.68
N ASP A 45 23.02 -15.76 -5.46
CA ASP A 45 23.69 -16.65 -4.49
C ASP A 45 23.64 -16.14 -3.02
N ASP A 46 22.68 -15.24 -2.73
CA ASP A 46 22.44 -14.68 -1.41
C ASP A 46 21.49 -15.57 -0.59
N PRO A 47 21.70 -15.73 0.73
CA PRO A 47 20.78 -16.46 1.59
C PRO A 47 19.39 -15.79 1.64
N VAL A 48 18.34 -16.63 1.53
CA VAL A 48 16.95 -16.17 1.65
C VAL A 48 16.65 -15.80 3.11
N HIS A 49 16.29 -14.55 3.34
CA HIS A 49 15.87 -14.03 4.65
C HIS A 49 14.40 -13.62 4.64
N ASN A 50 13.97 -12.88 5.67
CA ASN A 50 12.65 -12.27 5.70
C ASN A 50 12.54 -11.21 4.58
N PRO A 51 11.66 -11.38 3.58
CA PRO A 51 11.56 -10.46 2.44
C PRO A 51 11.22 -9.03 2.86
N TRP A 52 10.56 -8.84 4.01
CA TRP A 52 10.20 -7.53 4.52
C TRP A 52 11.39 -6.68 5.02
N LEU A 53 12.59 -7.26 5.09
CA LEU A 53 13.81 -6.52 5.47
C LEU A 53 14.44 -5.79 4.28
N ASP A 54 14.16 -6.24 3.06
CA ASP A 54 14.64 -5.62 1.83
C ASP A 54 13.56 -4.71 1.24
N ILE A 55 13.99 -3.65 0.55
CA ILE A 55 13.09 -2.68 -0.06
C ILE A 55 12.39 -3.33 -1.27
N HIS A 56 11.08 -3.14 -1.33
CA HIS A 56 10.25 -3.55 -2.45
C HIS A 56 9.55 -2.31 -2.99
N GLN A 57 9.24 -2.32 -4.28
CA GLN A 57 8.35 -1.35 -4.90
C GLN A 57 6.98 -2.01 -5.07
N PHE A 58 5.97 -1.34 -4.55
CA PHE A 58 4.57 -1.68 -4.79
C PHE A 58 3.97 -0.67 -5.75
N THR A 59 3.44 -1.15 -6.87
CA THR A 59 2.70 -0.32 -7.82
C THR A 59 1.21 -0.57 -7.65
N ILE A 60 0.47 0.44 -7.20
CA ILE A 60 -0.98 0.37 -6.98
C ILE A 60 -1.69 1.05 -8.15
N TYR A 61 -2.47 0.28 -8.89
CA TYR A 61 -3.28 0.75 -10.00
C TYR A 61 -4.68 1.14 -9.51
N ILE A 62 -5.06 2.39 -9.76
CA ILE A 62 -6.41 2.93 -9.59
C ILE A 62 -7.05 2.99 -10.99
N PRO A 63 -7.81 1.96 -11.39
CA PRO A 63 -8.46 1.92 -12.70
C PRO A 63 -9.57 2.98 -12.79
N HIS A 64 -10.06 3.23 -14.00
CA HIS A 64 -11.29 4.00 -14.17
C HIS A 64 -12.46 3.26 -13.49
N PRO A 65 -13.41 3.94 -12.81
CA PRO A 65 -14.50 3.27 -12.11
C PRO A 65 -15.41 2.41 -13.00
N ASP A 66 -15.48 2.79 -14.28
CA ASP A 66 -16.26 2.09 -15.31
C ASP A 66 -15.40 1.11 -16.14
N GLN A 67 -14.18 0.77 -15.69
CA GLN A 67 -13.33 -0.19 -16.38
C GLN A 67 -13.82 -1.63 -16.15
N ASP A 68 -13.87 -2.42 -17.22
CA ASP A 68 -14.08 -3.87 -17.14
C ASP A 68 -12.72 -4.61 -17.22
N TYR A 69 -12.58 -5.72 -16.49
CA TYR A 69 -11.46 -6.65 -16.66
C TYR A 69 -11.88 -7.82 -17.56
N GLU A 70 -10.91 -8.45 -18.22
CA GLU A 70 -11.13 -9.70 -18.94
C GLU A 70 -11.43 -10.83 -17.93
N ASP A 71 -12.52 -11.57 -18.17
CA ASP A 71 -12.96 -12.75 -17.41
C ASP A 71 -13.29 -12.58 -15.91
N ILE A 72 -13.10 -11.39 -15.34
CA ILE A 72 -13.42 -11.06 -13.95
C ILE A 72 -14.03 -9.67 -13.83
N THR A 73 -14.86 -9.42 -12.81
CA THR A 73 -15.38 -8.06 -12.57
C THR A 73 -14.31 -7.17 -11.93
N LEU A 74 -14.41 -5.85 -12.13
CA LEU A 74 -13.58 -4.86 -11.43
C LEU A 74 -13.55 -5.08 -9.92
N THR A 75 -14.72 -5.31 -9.32
CA THR A 75 -14.89 -5.46 -7.88
C THR A 75 -14.25 -6.74 -7.34
N ASP A 76 -14.32 -7.83 -8.10
CA ASP A 76 -13.67 -9.09 -7.75
C ASP A 76 -12.14 -8.97 -7.89
N GLY A 77 -11.65 -8.35 -8.97
CA GLY A 77 -10.22 -8.06 -9.17
C GLY A 77 -9.63 -7.22 -8.03
N LEU A 78 -10.32 -6.15 -7.63
CA LEU A 78 -9.93 -5.31 -6.49
C LEU A 78 -10.03 -6.07 -5.15
N THR A 79 -11.03 -6.94 -5.00
CA THR A 79 -11.15 -7.82 -3.83
C THR A 79 -9.97 -8.77 -3.71
N LEU A 80 -9.44 -9.26 -4.83
CA LEU A 80 -8.30 -10.18 -4.88
C LEU A 80 -6.93 -9.46 -4.83
N GLY A 81 -6.92 -8.14 -5.03
CA GLY A 81 -5.69 -7.34 -5.02
C GLY A 81 -4.91 -7.44 -6.33
N TYR A 82 -5.57 -7.74 -7.44
CA TYR A 82 -4.96 -7.85 -8.77
C TYR A 82 -4.52 -6.50 -9.35
N ASN A 83 -4.97 -5.40 -8.75
CA ASN A 83 -4.53 -4.07 -9.10
C ASN A 83 -3.23 -3.64 -8.42
N VAL A 84 -2.48 -4.57 -7.80
CA VAL A 84 -1.23 -4.29 -7.11
C VAL A 84 -0.14 -5.20 -7.65
N GLU A 85 0.93 -4.58 -8.12
CA GLU A 85 2.16 -5.26 -8.51
C GLU A 85 3.24 -5.04 -7.46
N VAL A 86 4.19 -5.97 -7.39
CA VAL A 86 5.31 -5.91 -6.45
C VAL A 86 6.58 -6.43 -7.10
N GLU A 87 7.66 -5.67 -6.91
CA GLU A 87 9.00 -6.04 -7.38
C GLU A 87 10.05 -5.70 -6.33
N PRO A 88 11.14 -6.48 -6.21
CA PRO A 88 12.26 -6.13 -5.34
C PRO A 88 13.03 -4.94 -5.92
N VAL A 89 13.41 -3.98 -5.06
CA VAL A 89 14.29 -2.88 -5.48
C VAL A 89 15.73 -3.35 -5.46
N LYS A 90 16.27 -3.62 -6.64
CA LYS A 90 17.65 -4.12 -6.81
C LYS A 90 18.71 -3.04 -6.63
N ASP A 91 18.38 -1.79 -6.98
CA ASP A 91 19.23 -0.61 -6.81
C ASP A 91 18.44 0.54 -6.16
N PRO A 92 18.58 0.74 -4.84
CA PRO A 92 17.90 1.81 -4.13
C PRO A 92 18.37 3.22 -4.50
N SER A 93 19.53 3.37 -5.17
CA SER A 93 20.10 4.70 -5.48
C SER A 93 19.27 5.51 -6.48
N GLY A 94 18.40 4.84 -7.25
CA GLY A 94 17.47 5.47 -8.19
C GLY A 94 16.14 5.90 -7.58
N LEU A 95 15.90 5.64 -6.29
CA LEU A 95 14.64 6.00 -5.64
C LEU A 95 14.59 7.49 -5.32
N ILE A 96 13.41 8.10 -5.53
CA ILE A 96 13.14 9.51 -5.21
C ILE A 96 13.15 9.74 -3.68
N TYR A 97 12.84 8.70 -2.91
CA TYR A 97 12.79 8.73 -1.45
C TYR A 97 13.98 8.00 -0.86
N ASP A 98 14.51 8.56 0.23
CA ASP A 98 15.45 7.86 1.09
C ASP A 98 14.69 6.94 2.06
N ILE A 99 14.42 5.71 1.63
CA ILE A 99 13.52 4.79 2.33
C ILE A 99 14.24 4.15 3.54
N PRO A 100 13.74 4.34 4.76
CA PRO A 100 14.28 3.65 5.95
C PRO A 100 14.06 2.14 5.86
N GLN A 101 14.95 1.36 6.47
CA GLN A 101 14.78 -0.10 6.58
C GLN A 101 13.43 -0.44 7.24
N GLY A 102 12.68 -1.37 6.65
CA GLY A 102 11.30 -1.70 7.04
C GLY A 102 10.23 -0.84 6.35
N GLY A 103 10.64 0.17 5.58
CA GLY A 103 9.81 0.88 4.63
C GLY A 103 9.90 0.28 3.22
N HIS A 104 8.85 0.47 2.44
CA HIS A 104 8.79 0.02 1.04
C HIS A 104 8.34 1.17 0.14
N PHE A 105 8.85 1.22 -1.08
CA PHE A 105 8.46 2.23 -2.05
C PHE A 105 7.06 1.94 -2.57
N VAL A 106 6.27 2.99 -2.75
CA VAL A 106 4.93 2.89 -3.33
C VAL A 106 4.80 3.88 -4.48
N ALA A 107 4.34 3.39 -5.63
CA ALA A 107 3.89 4.19 -6.75
C ALA A 107 2.39 3.96 -6.93
N VAL A 108 1.60 5.03 -6.99
CA VAL A 108 0.17 4.97 -7.29
C VAL A 108 -0.04 5.48 -8.70
N MET A 109 -0.61 4.62 -9.53
CA MET A 109 -0.91 4.88 -10.93
C MET A 109 -2.42 5.04 -11.08
N LYS A 110 -2.90 6.09 -11.73
CA LYS A 110 -4.33 6.34 -11.94
C LYS A 110 -4.66 6.45 -13.42
N GLN A 111 -5.72 5.75 -13.81
CA GLN A 111 -6.32 5.84 -15.13
C GLN A 111 -7.46 6.87 -15.09
N LYS A 112 -7.35 7.94 -15.87
CA LYS A 112 -8.35 9.05 -15.87
C LYS A 112 -9.50 8.85 -16.86
N GLN A 113 -9.29 8.05 -17.90
CA GLN A 113 -10.26 7.78 -18.96
C GLN A 113 -10.42 6.28 -19.12
N MET A 114 -11.62 5.81 -19.44
CA MET A 114 -11.88 4.41 -19.80
C MET A 114 -10.93 3.98 -20.92
N ASP A 115 -10.28 2.83 -20.77
CA ASP A 115 -9.24 2.30 -21.68
C ASP A 115 -8.04 3.25 -21.92
N GLY A 116 -7.88 4.27 -21.08
CA GLY A 116 -6.75 5.20 -21.14
C GLY A 116 -5.48 4.63 -20.49
N GLU A 117 -4.36 5.32 -20.68
CA GLU A 117 -3.11 4.97 -20.00
C GLU A 117 -3.14 5.35 -18.51
N PHE A 118 -2.39 4.60 -17.72
CA PHE A 118 -2.14 4.91 -16.32
C PHE A 118 -1.06 5.98 -16.20
N ALA A 119 -1.32 7.01 -15.39
CA ALA A 119 -0.35 8.05 -15.07
C ALA A 119 -0.06 8.08 -13.57
N ILE A 120 1.14 8.53 -13.18
CA ILE A 120 1.52 8.68 -11.78
C ILE A 120 0.55 9.66 -11.10
N ALA A 121 -0.08 9.21 -10.02
CA ALA A 121 -1.00 9.99 -9.20
C ALA A 121 -0.45 10.26 -7.80
N ALA A 122 0.39 9.37 -7.27
CA ALA A 122 1.12 9.59 -6.03
C ALA A 122 2.37 8.71 -5.97
N THR A 123 3.32 9.10 -5.13
CA THR A 123 4.44 8.23 -4.73
C THR A 123 4.61 8.31 -3.22
N GLY A 124 5.29 7.35 -2.60
CA GLY A 124 5.56 7.44 -1.17
C GLY A 124 6.09 6.15 -0.56
N ILE A 125 5.78 5.95 0.72
CA ILE A 125 6.34 4.88 1.53
C ILE A 125 5.22 4.10 2.22
N PHE A 126 5.23 2.78 2.04
CA PHE A 126 4.47 1.84 2.86
C PHE A 126 5.29 1.49 4.10
N VAL A 127 4.73 1.74 5.27
CA VAL A 127 5.34 1.40 6.57
C VAL A 127 4.55 0.24 7.16
N ARG A 128 5.09 -0.96 6.97
CA ARG A 128 4.37 -2.20 7.27
C ARG A 128 3.99 -2.30 8.73
N SER A 129 4.92 -2.07 9.66
CA SER A 129 4.65 -2.20 11.11
C SER A 129 3.43 -1.41 11.55
N LEU A 130 3.26 -0.19 11.04
CA LEU A 130 2.11 0.68 11.31
C LEU A 130 0.88 0.39 10.42
N ALA A 131 1.01 -0.43 9.39
CA ALA A 131 -0.03 -0.66 8.38
C ALA A 131 -0.55 0.65 7.77
N VAL A 132 0.37 1.51 7.30
CA VAL A 132 0.05 2.81 6.70
C VAL A 132 0.77 3.05 5.38
N LEU A 133 0.14 3.82 4.50
CA LEU A 133 0.78 4.45 3.34
C LEU A 133 0.96 5.94 3.65
N GLY A 134 2.20 6.44 3.64
CA GLY A 134 2.48 7.87 3.53
C GLY A 134 2.69 8.19 2.06
N LEU A 135 1.84 9.00 1.46
CA LEU A 135 1.83 9.27 0.02
C LEU A 135 1.89 10.78 -0.25
N ASP A 136 2.68 11.18 -1.23
CA ASP A 136 2.66 12.51 -1.82
C ASP A 136 1.82 12.46 -3.10
N VAL A 137 0.59 12.97 -3.02
CA VAL A 137 -0.35 12.97 -4.15
C VAL A 137 -0.01 14.12 -5.09
N VAL A 138 0.12 13.83 -6.36
CA VAL A 138 0.38 14.82 -7.40
C VAL A 138 -0.87 15.67 -7.63
N VAL A 139 -0.76 16.98 -7.38
CA VAL A 139 -1.81 17.97 -7.61
C VAL A 139 -1.65 18.60 -8.99
N ASP A 140 -0.43 18.99 -9.34
CA ASP A 140 -0.09 19.55 -10.65
C ASP A 140 1.26 18.99 -11.14
N LEU A 141 1.21 18.20 -12.22
CA LEU A 141 2.40 17.61 -12.85
C LEU A 141 3.32 18.65 -13.51
N THR A 142 2.76 19.75 -14.00
CA THR A 142 3.51 20.80 -14.69
C THR A 142 4.28 21.69 -13.72
N LEU A 143 3.74 21.88 -12.52
CA LEU A 143 4.34 22.67 -11.44
C LEU A 143 5.13 21.81 -10.44
N GLY A 144 5.02 20.48 -10.52
CA GLY A 144 5.63 19.56 -9.56
C GLY A 144 5.00 19.65 -8.17
N GLU A 145 3.75 20.10 -8.08
CA GLU A 145 3.06 20.30 -6.81
C GLU A 145 2.49 18.98 -6.29
N THR A 146 2.86 18.64 -5.05
CA THR A 146 2.40 17.44 -4.35
C THR A 146 1.78 17.79 -3.01
N GLN A 147 0.82 16.99 -2.56
CA GLN A 147 0.20 17.11 -1.25
C GLN A 147 0.36 15.80 -0.46
N PRO A 148 0.96 15.84 0.75
CA PRO A 148 1.12 14.65 1.57
C PRO A 148 -0.21 14.22 2.17
N ILE A 149 -0.47 12.91 2.12
CA ILE A 149 -1.59 12.23 2.78
C ILE A 149 -1.09 10.99 3.51
N VAL A 150 -1.86 10.53 4.50
CA VAL A 150 -1.63 9.25 5.15
C VAL A 150 -2.89 8.39 5.04
N VAL A 151 -2.76 7.21 4.45
CA VAL A 151 -3.80 6.19 4.39
C VAL A 151 -3.54 5.17 5.48
N ARG A 152 -4.51 4.99 6.38
CA ARG A 152 -4.46 3.99 7.45
C ARG A 152 -5.21 2.73 7.04
N HIS A 153 -4.80 1.59 7.58
CA HIS A 153 -5.49 0.34 7.30
C HIS A 153 -6.97 0.43 7.74
N PRO A 154 -7.94 0.13 6.87
CA PRO A 154 -9.36 0.44 7.12
C PRO A 154 -10.00 -0.35 8.26
N ILE A 155 -9.42 -1.48 8.66
CA ILE A 155 -9.92 -2.33 9.75
C ILE A 155 -9.33 -1.95 11.11
N ILE A 156 -8.13 -1.34 11.15
CA ILE A 156 -7.47 -1.02 12.40
C ILE A 156 -8.10 0.27 12.94
N ARG A 157 -8.91 0.14 13.99
CA ARG A 157 -9.64 1.27 14.59
C ARG A 157 -8.77 2.09 15.53
N ASP A 158 -8.00 1.40 16.37
CA ASP A 158 -7.29 2.02 17.49
C ASP A 158 -5.79 2.08 17.22
N TYR A 159 -5.38 3.12 16.50
CA TYR A 159 -3.96 3.48 16.41
C TYR A 159 -3.51 4.10 17.76
N PRO A 160 -2.32 3.74 18.29
CA PRO A 160 -1.75 4.36 19.49
C PRO A 160 -1.67 5.88 19.35
N GLN A 161 -1.95 6.66 20.39
CA GLN A 161 -2.05 8.13 20.28
C GLN A 161 -0.80 8.82 19.68
N ASP A 162 0.38 8.23 19.85
CA ASP A 162 1.68 8.76 19.39
C ASP A 162 2.11 8.22 18.00
N TRP A 163 1.25 7.48 17.29
CA TRP A 163 1.62 6.79 16.05
C TRP A 163 2.14 7.74 14.97
N GLU A 164 1.56 8.94 14.82
CA GLU A 164 2.00 9.93 13.82
C GLU A 164 3.38 10.49 14.13
N ALA A 165 3.68 10.72 15.41
CA ALA A 165 4.99 11.18 15.83
C ALA A 165 6.05 10.11 15.56
N LYS A 166 5.73 8.85 15.87
CA LYS A 166 6.61 7.70 15.56
C LYS A 166 6.80 7.50 14.06
N LEU A 167 5.76 7.65 13.25
CA LEU A 167 5.89 7.61 11.79
C LEU A 167 6.87 8.68 11.31
N ARG A 168 6.74 9.92 11.78
CA ARG A 168 7.67 11.00 11.40
C ARG A 168 9.11 10.68 11.80
N SER A 169 9.35 10.29 13.05
CA SER A 169 10.70 9.92 13.51
C SER A 169 11.28 8.73 12.73
N PHE A 170 10.46 7.76 12.34
CA PHE A 170 10.89 6.65 11.50
C PHE A 170 11.28 7.11 10.09
N LEU A 171 10.45 7.92 9.44
CA LEU A 171 10.74 8.48 8.12
C LEU A 171 11.98 9.39 8.13
N GLN A 172 12.27 10.03 9.26
CA GLN A 172 13.48 10.82 9.50
C GLN A 172 14.69 9.97 9.95
N LYS A 173 14.54 8.64 10.03
CA LYS A 173 15.57 7.69 10.47
C LYS A 173 16.07 7.93 11.90
N GLU A 174 15.28 8.61 12.73
CA GLU A 174 15.56 8.84 14.15
C GLU A 174 15.29 7.59 14.99
N ILE A 175 14.35 6.75 14.53
CA ILE A 175 14.02 5.45 15.12
C ILE A 175 14.00 4.36 14.05
N SER A 176 14.27 3.13 14.45
CA SER A 176 14.16 1.95 13.58
C SER A 176 12.74 1.38 13.55
N ASP A 177 12.47 0.47 12.61
CA ASP A 177 11.18 -0.21 12.48
C ASP A 177 10.80 -0.97 13.77
N GLU A 178 11.76 -1.52 14.52
CA GLU A 178 11.48 -2.26 15.75
C GLU A 178 10.89 -1.38 16.86
N ALA A 179 11.09 -0.06 16.80
CA ALA A 179 10.51 0.91 17.74
C ALA A 179 9.07 1.29 17.37
N LEU A 180 8.60 0.90 16.18
CA LEU A 180 7.22 1.15 15.74
C LEU A 180 6.24 0.17 16.40
N PRO A 181 5.01 0.61 16.72
CA PRO A 181 3.91 -0.29 17.05
C PRO A 181 3.68 -1.30 15.92
N ARG A 182 3.62 -2.60 16.25
CA ARG A 182 3.39 -3.69 15.29
C ARG A 182 1.90 -3.92 15.01
N LEU A 183 1.23 -2.89 14.49
CA LEU A 183 -0.20 -2.91 14.15
C LEU A 183 -0.55 -3.92 13.06
N VAL A 184 0.38 -4.22 12.15
CA VAL A 184 0.21 -5.26 11.13
C VAL A 184 -0.14 -6.63 11.72
N GLY A 185 0.25 -6.91 12.97
CA GLY A 185 -0.09 -8.15 13.65
C GLY A 185 -1.60 -8.40 13.79
N TYR A 186 -2.43 -7.35 13.74
CA TYR A 186 -3.89 -7.50 13.79
C TYR A 186 -4.50 -7.94 12.45
N VAL A 187 -3.81 -7.67 11.32
CA VAL A 187 -4.38 -7.76 9.97
C VAL A 187 -3.51 -8.59 9.00
N ASP A 188 -2.52 -9.29 9.52
CA ASP A 188 -1.75 -10.29 8.79
C ASP A 188 -2.22 -11.69 9.18
N ARG A 189 -2.74 -12.47 8.22
CA ARG A 189 -3.26 -13.83 8.51
C ARG A 189 -2.20 -14.80 8.99
N SER A 190 -0.93 -14.55 8.70
CA SER A 190 0.16 -15.36 9.22
C SER A 190 0.39 -15.15 10.72
N LEU A 191 -0.03 -14.01 11.27
CA LEU A 191 0.12 -13.62 12.68
C LEU A 191 -1.21 -13.68 13.46
N ASN A 192 -2.31 -13.34 12.81
CA ASN A 192 -3.68 -13.40 13.34
C ASN A 192 -4.56 -14.25 12.44
N ARG A 193 -4.76 -15.52 12.82
CA ARG A 193 -5.57 -16.47 12.03
C ARG A 193 -7.06 -16.13 12.00
N ASP A 194 -7.54 -15.34 12.95
CA ASP A 194 -8.93 -14.89 13.02
C ASP A 194 -9.19 -13.69 12.09
N TYR A 195 -8.13 -13.08 11.55
CA TYR A 195 -8.28 -11.98 10.59
C TYR A 195 -8.89 -12.48 9.28
N ARG A 196 -9.98 -11.83 8.88
CA ARG A 196 -10.62 -12.00 7.59
C ARG A 196 -10.46 -10.72 6.77
N SER A 197 -9.78 -10.83 5.63
CA SER A 197 -9.75 -9.73 4.65
C SER A 197 -11.17 -9.41 4.18
N PRO A 198 -11.57 -8.12 4.17
CA PRO A 198 -12.87 -7.68 3.71
C PRO A 198 -12.92 -7.72 2.18
N ARG A 199 -14.13 -7.78 1.63
CA ARG A 199 -14.40 -7.65 0.20
C ARG A 199 -14.50 -6.18 -0.21
N TRP A 200 -14.36 -5.90 -1.51
CA TRP A 200 -14.55 -4.58 -2.08
C TRP A 200 -15.85 -3.92 -1.61
N SER A 201 -16.97 -4.65 -1.63
CA SER A 201 -18.28 -4.12 -1.23
C SER A 201 -18.32 -3.65 0.23
N GLU A 202 -17.65 -4.37 1.13
CA GLU A 202 -17.60 -4.02 2.57
C GLU A 202 -16.79 -2.73 2.77
N VAL A 203 -15.66 -2.60 2.07
CA VAL A 203 -14.82 -1.38 2.10
C VAL A 203 -15.53 -0.20 1.45
N TYR A 204 -16.17 -0.41 0.30
CA TYR A 204 -16.87 0.64 -0.44
C TYR A 204 -18.09 1.18 0.30
N GLN A 205 -18.83 0.31 1.00
CA GLN A 205 -19.94 0.73 1.88
C GLN A 205 -19.43 1.48 3.11
N ALA A 206 -18.37 0.99 3.75
CA ALA A 206 -17.76 1.66 4.90
C ALA A 206 -17.15 3.02 4.58
N GLY A 207 -16.77 3.26 3.32
CA GLY A 207 -16.25 4.54 2.82
C GLY A 207 -17.21 5.73 2.95
N ASP A 208 -18.50 5.50 3.21
CA ASP A 208 -19.48 6.55 3.54
C ASP A 208 -19.54 6.90 5.04
N GLY A 209 -18.68 6.27 5.86
CA GLY A 209 -18.70 6.34 7.31
C GLY A 209 -19.35 5.10 7.91
N PHE A 210 -18.64 4.42 8.80
CA PHE A 210 -19.22 3.37 9.64
C PHE A 210 -20.33 3.97 10.51
N LEU A 211 -21.59 3.74 10.13
CA LEU A 211 -22.73 3.73 11.04
C LEU A 211 -22.97 2.28 11.48
N LEU A 212 -22.21 1.82 12.47
CA LEU A 212 -22.60 0.73 13.38
C LEU A 212 -22.08 1.06 14.78
#